data_AF-A0A527Z3Y3-F1
#
_entry.id   AF-A0A527Z3Y3-F1
#
_cell.length_a   1.000
_cell.length_b   1.000
_cell.length_c   1.000
_cell.angle_alpha   90.00
_cell.angle_beta   90.00
_cell.angle_gamma   90.00
#
_symmetry.space_group_name_H-M   'P 1'
#
loop_
_entity.id
_entity.type
_entity.pdbx_description
1 polymer ?
#
loop_
_entity_poly.entity_id
_entity_poly.type
_entity_poly.pdbx_seq_one_letter_code
_entity_poly.pdbx_strand_id
1 'polypeptide(L)'
;GGPVAKVPRRRAAAMAVVNNPFAGRYVEELQSAMDDLKPLGLLLSDKLIAALGGDVKQIDGYGKGAIVGIAGELEHGALWHVPGGYA
;
A
#
# COMPACT_ATOMS: atom_id res chain seq x y z
N GLY A 1 -0.45 5.63 -28.77
CA GLY A 1 0.78 4.88 -28.99
C GLY A 1 1.77 5.74 -29.74
N GLY A 2 2.62 6.47 -29.00
CA GLY A 2 3.68 7.31 -29.58
C GLY A 2 4.98 6.53 -29.84
N PRO A 3 6.08 7.24 -30.16
CA PRO A 3 7.40 6.65 -30.36
C PRO A 3 7.89 5.86 -29.14
N VAL A 4 8.63 4.78 -29.38
CA VAL A 4 9.18 3.92 -28.32
C VAL A 4 10.24 4.67 -27.52
N ALA A 5 10.14 4.64 -26.20
CA ALA A 5 11.13 5.23 -25.32
C ALA A 5 12.43 4.41 -25.33
N LYS A 6 13.58 5.09 -25.39
CA LYS A 6 14.91 4.45 -25.30
C LYS A 6 15.11 3.70 -23.97
N VAL A 7 14.52 4.21 -22.90
CA VAL A 7 14.49 3.56 -21.58
C VAL A 7 13.02 3.27 -21.24
N PRO A 8 12.62 1.99 -21.19
CA PRO A 8 11.26 1.63 -20.80
C PRO A 8 10.94 2.05 -19.37
N ARG A 9 9.73 2.57 -19.15
CA ARG A 9 9.23 2.81 -17.79
C ARG A 9 8.91 1.46 -17.13
N ARG A 10 9.44 1.27 -15.92
CA ARG A 10 9.14 0.09 -15.09
C ARG A 10 8.13 0.50 -14.02
N ARG A 11 7.20 -0.41 -13.70
CA ARG A 11 6.24 -0.26 -12.61
C ARG A 11 6.18 -1.59 -11.88
N ALA A 12 6.04 -1.54 -10.56
CA ALA A 12 5.86 -2.70 -9.71
C ALA A 12 4.71 -2.45 -8.74
N ALA A 13 4.06 -3.52 -8.29
CA ALA A 13 3.05 -3.50 -7.26
C ALA A 13 3.36 -4.61 -6.24
N ALA A 14 3.32 -4.29 -4.96
CA ALA A 14 3.37 -5.25 -3.87
C ALA A 14 2.02 -5.20 -3.16
N MET A 15 1.46 -6.38 -2.89
CA MET A 15 0.13 -6.52 -2.30
C MET A 15 0.22 -7.45 -1.10
N ALA A 16 -0.56 -7.16 -0.08
CA ALA A 16 -0.75 -8.02 1.07
C ALA A 16 -2.25 -8.21 1.30
N VAL A 17 -2.62 -9.43 1.70
CA VAL A 17 -3.97 -9.76 2.16
C VAL A 17 -3.87 -10.00 3.66
N VAL A 18 -4.65 -9.25 4.42
CA VAL A 18 -4.66 -9.32 5.89
C VAL A 18 -6.06 -9.61 6.38
N ASN A 19 -6.16 -10.21 7.56
CA ASN A 19 -7.46 -10.36 8.23
C ASN A 19 -7.95 -8.99 8.70
N ASN A 20 -9.24 -8.69 8.50
CA ASN A 20 -9.85 -7.48 9.01
C ASN A 20 -10.49 -7.78 10.39
N PRO A 21 -9.90 -7.31 11.51
CA PRO A 21 -10.43 -7.57 12.84
C PRO A 21 -11.76 -6.87 13.14
N PHE A 22 -12.19 -5.96 12.27
CA PHE A 22 -13.40 -5.14 12.39
C PHE A 22 -14.55 -5.64 11.51
N ALA A 23 -14.32 -6.66 10.68
CA ALA A 23 -15.35 -7.16 9.78
C ALA A 23 -16.62 -7.62 10.52
N GLY A 24 -17.78 -7.25 10.00
CA GLY A 24 -19.10 -7.63 10.52
C GLY A 24 -19.57 -6.85 11.75
N ARG A 25 -18.86 -5.79 12.17
CA ARG A 25 -19.29 -4.93 13.27
C ARG A 25 -18.87 -3.47 13.05
N TYR A 26 -19.64 -2.56 13.64
CA TYR A 26 -19.25 -1.16 13.75
C TYR A 26 -18.25 -0.98 14.90
N VAL A 27 -17.21 -0.18 14.67
CA VAL A 27 -16.23 0.22 15.67
C VAL A 27 -16.00 1.72 15.54
N GLU A 28 -16.25 2.45 16.62
CA GLU A 28 -16.17 3.91 16.65
C GLU A 28 -14.72 4.41 16.50
N GLU A 29 -13.78 3.78 17.22
CA GLU A 29 -12.37 4.17 17.21
C GLU A 29 -11.52 3.09 16.53
N LEU A 30 -10.98 3.43 15.36
CA LEU A 30 -10.23 2.53 14.47
C LEU A 30 -8.76 2.96 14.26
N GLN A 31 -8.42 4.18 14.66
CA GLN A 31 -7.20 4.90 14.26
C GLN A 31 -5.93 4.21 14.78
N SER A 32 -6.02 3.51 15.91
CA SER A 32 -4.91 2.73 16.46
C SER A 32 -4.43 1.62 15.51
N ALA A 33 -5.30 1.07 14.67
CA ALA A 33 -4.92 0.05 13.69
C ALA A 33 -4.01 0.58 12.57
N MET A 34 -3.89 1.91 12.40
CA MET A 34 -2.87 2.47 11.51
C MET A 34 -1.46 2.11 12.00
N ASP A 35 -1.22 2.10 13.32
CA ASP A 35 0.10 1.78 13.87
C ASP A 35 0.47 0.32 13.59
N ASP A 36 -0.49 -0.61 13.71
CA ASP A 36 -0.31 -2.02 13.39
C ASP A 36 0.03 -2.27 11.91
N LEU A 37 -0.42 -1.39 11.02
CA LEU A 37 -0.18 -1.47 9.58
C LEU A 37 1.14 -0.84 9.15
N LYS A 38 1.80 0.00 9.97
CA LYS A 38 3.07 0.66 9.60
C LYS A 38 4.18 -0.33 9.23
N PRO A 39 4.43 -1.42 9.99
CA PRO A 39 5.43 -2.41 9.60
C PRO A 39 5.13 -3.08 8.26
N LEU A 40 3.84 -3.29 7.95
CA LEU A 40 3.43 -3.84 6.67
C LEU A 40 3.69 -2.88 5.53
N GLY A 41 3.41 -1.58 5.72
CA GLY A 41 3.75 -0.53 4.75
C GLY A 41 5.23 -0.56 4.39
N LEU A 42 6.11 -0.52 5.41
CA LEU A 42 7.56 -0.53 5.21
C LEU A 42 8.02 -1.80 4.46
N LEU A 43 7.52 -2.96 4.88
CA LEU A 43 7.84 -4.23 4.23
C LEU A 43 7.46 -4.24 2.74
N LEU A 44 6.31 -3.66 2.37
CA LEU A 44 5.87 -3.59 0.97
C LEU A 44 6.70 -2.59 0.17
N SER A 45 7.03 -1.43 0.75
CA SER A 45 7.92 -0.43 0.15
C SER A 45 9.31 -1.03 -0.12
N ASP A 46 9.92 -1.71 0.85
CA ASP A 46 11.23 -2.36 0.71
C ASP A 46 11.22 -3.42 -0.41
N LYS A 47 10.16 -4.23 -0.47
CA LYS A 47 9.98 -5.23 -1.53
C LYS A 47 9.86 -4.59 -2.91
N LEU A 48 9.15 -3.46 -3.03
CA LEU A 48 9.02 -2.71 -4.27
C LEU A 48 10.36 -2.12 -4.74
N ILE A 49 11.11 -1.51 -3.82
CA ILE A 49 12.42 -0.94 -4.10
C ILE A 49 13.37 -2.04 -4.57
N ALA A 50 13.42 -3.18 -3.86
CA ALA A 50 14.22 -4.33 -4.25
C ALA A 50 13.83 -4.86 -5.64
N ALA A 51 12.53 -5.01 -5.93
CA ALA A 51 12.04 -5.46 -7.23
C ALA A 51 12.38 -4.50 -8.38
N LEU A 52 12.55 -3.21 -8.10
CA LEU A 52 12.91 -2.18 -9.08
C LEU A 52 14.43 -1.96 -9.22
N GLY A 53 15.24 -2.72 -8.46
CA GLY A 53 16.71 -2.73 -8.57
C GLY A 53 17.44 -2.17 -7.35
N GLY A 54 16.75 -1.88 -6.25
CA GLY A 54 17.35 -1.54 -4.96
C GLY A 54 17.79 -0.09 -4.78
N ASP A 55 17.91 0.70 -5.84
CA ASP A 55 18.25 2.12 -5.76
C ASP A 55 17.00 3.00 -5.65
N VAL A 56 16.74 3.52 -4.43
CA VAL A 56 15.63 4.44 -4.15
C VAL A 56 15.68 5.69 -5.04
N LYS A 57 16.86 6.14 -5.47
CA LYS A 57 17.00 7.33 -6.35
C LYS A 57 16.40 7.11 -7.73
N GLN A 58 16.12 5.87 -8.13
CA GLN A 58 15.45 5.54 -9.40
C GLN A 58 13.93 5.57 -9.30
N ILE A 59 13.37 5.74 -8.10
CA ILE A 59 11.91 5.79 -7.89
C ILE A 59 11.43 7.22 -8.11
N ASP A 60 10.64 7.43 -9.17
CA ASP A 60 10.15 8.74 -9.60
C ASP A 60 8.65 8.96 -9.36
N GLY A 61 7.96 7.93 -8.85
CA GLY A 61 6.56 8.01 -8.47
C GLY A 61 6.14 6.78 -7.66
N TYR A 62 5.19 6.98 -6.75
CA TYR A 62 4.58 5.91 -5.98
C TYR A 62 3.08 6.13 -5.87
N GLY A 63 2.38 5.06 -5.50
CA GLY A 63 0.94 5.09 -5.24
C GLY A 63 0.59 4.03 -4.22
N LYS A 64 -0.60 4.16 -3.64
CA LYS A 64 -1.12 3.24 -2.63
C LYS A 64 -2.61 3.02 -2.87
N GLY A 65 -3.10 1.87 -2.43
CA GLY A 65 -4.52 1.53 -2.49
C GLY A 65 -4.86 0.47 -1.48
N ALA A 66 -6.12 0.43 -1.07
CA ALA A 66 -6.68 -0.60 -0.22
C ALA A 66 -7.98 -1.10 -0.86
N ILE A 67 -8.22 -2.40 -0.73
CA ILE A 67 -9.47 -3.05 -1.12
C ILE A 67 -10.00 -3.71 0.14
N VAL A 68 -11.22 -3.36 0.54
CA VAL A 68 -11.86 -3.91 1.74
C VAL A 68 -12.86 -4.97 1.31
N GLY A 69 -12.89 -6.10 2.03
CA GLY A 69 -13.91 -7.13 1.81
C GLY A 69 -15.32 -6.63 2.12
N ILE A 70 -16.34 -7.25 1.53
CA ILE A 70 -17.75 -6.81 1.61
C ILE A 70 -18.35 -6.75 3.02
N ALA A 71 -17.72 -7.41 4.00
CA ALA A 71 -18.13 -7.39 5.39
C ALA A 71 -17.44 -6.26 6.21
N GLY A 72 -16.63 -5.42 5.57
CA GLY A 72 -16.02 -4.24 6.18
C GLY A 72 -16.62 -2.93 5.69
N GLU A 73 -16.06 -1.83 6.15
CA GLU A 73 -16.46 -0.46 5.84
C GLU A 73 -15.31 0.27 5.11
N LEU A 74 -15.63 1.38 4.42
CA LEU A 74 -14.64 2.15 3.65
C LEU A 74 -13.52 2.70 4.55
N GLU A 75 -13.87 3.02 5.80
CA GLU A 75 -13.01 3.51 6.87
C GLU A 75 -11.87 2.52 7.17
N HIS A 76 -12.13 1.20 7.07
CA HIS A 76 -11.08 0.19 7.22
C HIS A 76 -9.99 0.31 6.14
N GLY A 77 -10.38 0.71 4.93
CA GLY A 77 -9.44 1.00 3.84
C GLY A 77 -8.74 2.34 4.03
N ALA A 78 -9.42 3.34 4.60
CA ALA A 78 -8.86 4.65 4.90
C ALA A 78 -7.68 4.58 5.90
N LEU A 79 -7.64 3.54 6.76
CA LEU A 79 -6.49 3.25 7.63
C LEU A 79 -5.18 3.11 6.85
N TRP A 80 -5.20 2.80 5.55
CA TRP A 80 -3.99 2.69 4.73
C TRP A 80 -3.38 4.05 4.33
N HIS A 81 -4.06 5.17 4.57
CA HIS A 81 -3.54 6.48 4.20
C HIS A 81 -2.25 6.85 4.95
N VAL A 82 -2.13 6.54 6.24
CA VAL A 82 -0.88 6.81 6.99
C VAL A 82 0.17 5.74 6.68
N PRO A 83 -0.07 4.44 6.91
CA PRO A 83 0.93 3.40 6.77
C PRO A 83 1.46 3.24 5.35
N GLY A 84 0.58 3.32 4.34
CA GLY A 84 0.99 3.21 2.93
C GLY A 84 1.57 4.50 2.34
N GLY A 85 1.61 5.61 3.09
CA GLY A 85 2.15 6.88 2.63
C GLY A 85 3.47 7.31 3.28
N TYR A 86 3.72 6.86 4.52
CA TYR A 86 4.93 7.18 5.27
C TYR A 86 6.01 6.10 5.18
N ALA A 87 5.70 4.98 4.53
CA ALA A 87 6.57 3.81 4.38
C ALA A 87 7.55 3.92 3.21
#